data_AF-A0A2G9MC09-F1
#
_entry.id   AF-A0A2G9MC09-F1
#
_cell.length_a   1.000
_cell.length_b   1.000
_cell.length_c   1.000
_cell.angle_alpha   90.00
_cell.angle_beta   90.00
_cell.angle_gamma   90.00
#
_symmetry.space_group_name_H-M   'P 1'
#
loop_
_entity.id
_entity.type
_entity.pdbx_description
1 polymer ?
#
loop_
_entity_poly.entity_id
_entity_poly.type
_entity_poly.pdbx_seq_one_letter_code
_entity_poly.pdbx_strand_id
1 'polypeptide(L)'
;MTYIRTKSINKNMYAYVVESTTTPKGPRQNVKQYLGRVYTTTKNEMQKKKGITAKNTTDFLRQLASRELYAHGFTIKRNNVEFSNVLFSQKSFTLQNGKKNVVVKLNEGYLCHHTLQKIQKFTKTDDVAKDGFVLARLIIEAGMTISEEEFIHFYKLH
;
A
#
# COMPACT_ATOMS: atom_id res chain seq x y z
N MET A 1 7.87 -2.18 17.62
CA MET A 1 7.32 -2.61 16.30
C MET A 1 6.41 -1.51 15.77
N THR A 2 6.53 -1.17 14.48
CA THR A 2 5.76 -0.10 13.85
C THR A 2 4.68 -0.67 12.93
N TYR A 3 3.46 -0.15 13.01
CA TYR A 3 2.33 -0.60 12.18
C TYR A 3 1.33 0.54 11.92
N ILE A 4 0.39 0.33 11.01
CA ILE A 4 -0.68 1.29 10.70
C ILE A 4 -1.89 0.99 11.58
N ARG A 5 -2.30 1.98 12.37
CA ARG A 5 -3.53 1.94 13.17
C ARG A 5 -4.56 2.88 12.56
N THR A 6 -5.82 2.47 12.56
CA THR A 6 -6.93 3.34 12.20
C THR A 6 -7.74 3.79 13.43
N LYS A 7 -8.34 4.98 13.33
CA LYS A 7 -9.20 5.57 14.35
C LYS A 7 -10.40 6.24 13.69
N SER A 8 -11.59 6.03 14.24
CA SER A 8 -12.82 6.73 13.84
C SER A 8 -12.94 8.05 14.60
N ILE A 9 -13.17 9.15 13.88
CA ILE A 9 -13.41 10.49 14.43
C ILE A 9 -14.53 11.13 13.60
N ASN A 10 -15.62 11.54 14.23
CA ASN A 10 -16.78 12.17 13.57
C ASN A 10 -17.26 11.39 12.33
N LYS A 11 -17.46 10.07 12.48
CA LYS A 11 -17.87 9.13 11.41
C LYS A 11 -16.85 8.92 10.28
N ASN A 12 -15.68 9.55 10.35
CA ASN A 12 -14.61 9.41 9.37
C ASN A 12 -13.48 8.55 9.94
N MET A 13 -12.92 7.68 9.09
CA MET A 13 -11.78 6.86 9.45
C MET A 13 -10.47 7.55 9.07
N TYR A 14 -9.48 7.47 9.96
CA TYR A 14 -8.17 8.08 9.79
C TYR A 14 -7.07 7.08 10.11
N ALA A 15 -5.97 7.14 9.38
CA ALA A 15 -4.83 6.24 9.55
C ALA A 15 -3.61 6.96 10.12
N TYR A 16 -2.88 6.24 10.97
CA TYR A 16 -1.68 6.70 11.66
C TYR A 16 -0.63 5.61 11.65
N VAL A 17 0.63 6.00 11.51
CA VAL A 17 1.76 5.13 11.85
C VAL A 17 1.96 5.21 13.35
N VAL A 18 1.94 4.06 14.02
CA VAL A 18 2.15 3.94 15.46
C VAL A 18 3.30 2.99 15.74
N GLU A 19 4.05 3.29 16.80
CA GLU A 19 5.10 2.44 17.32
C GLU A 19 4.69 1.94 18.70
N SER A 20 4.78 0.63 18.91
CA SER A 20 4.60 0.03 20.25
C SER A 20 5.96 -0.11 20.94
N THR A 21 6.01 0.36 22.19
CA THR A 21 7.16 0.27 23.11
C THR A 21 6.72 -0.33 24.44
N THR A 22 7.57 -1.16 25.06
CA THR A 22 7.31 -1.72 26.38
C THR A 22 7.92 -0.81 27.45
N THR A 23 7.15 -0.48 28.49
CA THR A 23 7.63 0.30 29.64
C THR A 23 7.41 -0.48 30.94
N PRO A 24 8.04 -0.11 32.07
CA PRO A 24 7.79 -0.77 33.36
C PRO A 24 6.31 -0.75 33.80
N LYS A 25 5.53 0.24 33.32
CA LYS A 25 4.09 0.36 33.59
C LYS A 25 3.21 -0.34 32.53
N GLY A 26 3.81 -1.13 31.66
CA GLY A 26 3.13 -1.84 30.57
C GLY A 26 3.41 -1.29 29.17
N PRO A 27 2.82 -1.90 28.14
CA PRO A 27 2.99 -1.48 26.75
C PRO A 27 2.36 -0.11 26.49
N ARG A 28 3.06 0.74 25.74
CA ARG A 28 2.60 2.04 25.27
C ARG A 28 2.64 2.10 23.75
N GLN A 29 1.78 2.94 23.17
CA GLN A 29 1.72 3.21 21.74
C GLN A 29 1.96 4.70 21.49
N ASN A 30 2.97 5.01 20.70
CA ASN A 30 3.31 6.36 20.30
C ASN A 30 2.89 6.59 18.84
N VAL A 31 2.13 7.64 18.58
CA VAL A 31 1.79 8.06 17.22
C VAL A 31 3.01 8.73 16.59
N LYS A 32 3.51 8.19 15.48
CA LYS A 32 4.67 8.72 14.76
C LYS A 32 4.28 9.64 13.63
N GLN A 33 3.22 9.30 12.91
CA GLN A 33 2.82 10.04 11.71
C GLN A 33 1.32 9.91 11.45
N TYR A 34 0.68 10.99 11.05
CA TYR A 34 -0.65 10.98 10.45
C TYR A 34 -0.56 10.69 8.95
N LEU A 35 -1.29 9.69 8.46
CA LEU A 35 -1.22 9.25 7.05
C LEU A 35 -2.32 9.85 6.18
N GLY A 36 -3.48 10.19 6.76
CA GLY A 36 -4.61 10.72 6.02
C GLY A 36 -5.95 10.08 6.40
N ARG A 37 -7.00 10.54 5.72
CA ARG A 37 -8.33 9.92 5.79
C ARG A 37 -8.31 8.59 5.03
N VAL A 38 -8.95 7.58 5.62
CA VAL A 38 -9.10 6.25 5.04
C VAL A 38 -10.37 6.19 4.20
N TYR A 39 -10.22 5.75 2.96
CA TYR A 39 -11.31 5.41 2.06
C TYR A 39 -11.41 3.89 1.97
N THR A 40 -12.62 3.38 2.10
CA THR A 40 -12.91 1.95 1.98
C THR A 40 -13.61 1.69 0.66
N THR A 41 -13.20 0.63 -0.01
CA THR A 41 -13.78 0.17 -1.27
C THR A 41 -14.21 -1.28 -1.16
N THR A 42 -15.11 -1.68 -2.07
CA THR A 42 -15.55 -3.07 -2.19
C THR A 42 -14.81 -3.70 -3.36
N LYS A 43 -14.28 -4.91 -3.15
CA LYS A 43 -13.58 -5.64 -4.20
C LYS A 43 -14.58 -6.20 -5.21
N ASN A 44 -14.31 -5.98 -6.48
CA ASN A 44 -15.05 -6.54 -7.60
C ASN A 44 -14.40 -7.87 -8.02
N GLU A 45 -15.00 -8.99 -7.62
CA GLU A 45 -14.45 -10.34 -7.89
C GLU A 45 -14.43 -10.71 -9.37
N MET A 46 -15.28 -10.09 -10.20
CA MET A 46 -15.43 -10.43 -11.62
C MET A 46 -14.30 -9.92 -12.52
N GLN A 47 -13.34 -9.17 -12.00
CA GLN A 47 -12.27 -8.61 -12.83
C GLN A 47 -11.12 -9.59 -13.04
N LYS A 48 -10.88 -9.95 -14.31
CA LYS A 48 -9.71 -10.74 -14.69
C LYS A 48 -8.42 -9.99 -14.37
N LYS A 49 -7.50 -10.65 -13.65
CA LYS A 49 -6.16 -10.11 -13.38
C LYS A 49 -5.39 -10.01 -14.70
N LYS A 50 -5.03 -8.79 -15.09
CA LYS A 50 -4.00 -8.59 -16.13
C LYS A 50 -2.64 -8.91 -15.53
N GLY A 51 -1.80 -9.60 -16.31
CA GLY A 51 -0.40 -9.86 -15.96
C GLY A 51 0.41 -8.57 -15.94
N ILE A 52 1.49 -8.56 -15.16
CA ILE A 52 2.41 -7.42 -15.02
C ILE A 52 3.62 -7.66 -15.94
N THR A 53 3.92 -6.71 -16.81
CA THR A 53 5.03 -6.81 -17.80
C THR A 53 6.15 -5.80 -17.54
N ALA A 54 6.23 -5.30 -16.31
CA ALA A 54 7.16 -4.25 -15.94
C ALA A 54 8.64 -4.67 -16.02
N LYS A 55 9.47 -3.72 -16.49
CA LYS A 55 10.93 -3.88 -16.64
C LYS A 55 11.75 -3.36 -15.46
N ASN A 56 11.14 -2.57 -14.58
CA ASN A 56 11.79 -2.02 -13.40
C ASN A 56 10.84 -2.06 -12.21
N THR A 57 11.42 -2.02 -11.01
CA THR A 57 10.73 -2.11 -9.73
C THR A 57 9.62 -1.07 -9.58
N THR A 58 9.89 0.19 -9.97
CA THR A 58 8.92 1.28 -9.80
C THR A 58 7.70 1.10 -10.70
N ASP A 59 7.92 0.71 -11.95
CA ASP A 59 6.87 0.41 -12.92
C ASP A 59 6.06 -0.82 -12.48
N PHE A 60 6.72 -1.84 -11.96
CA PHE A 60 6.05 -3.02 -11.41
C PHE A 60 5.09 -2.63 -10.29
N LEU A 61 5.53 -1.83 -9.32
CA LEU A 61 4.69 -1.38 -8.22
C LEU A 61 3.54 -0.48 -8.69
N ARG A 62 3.75 0.34 -9.72
CA ARG A 62 2.68 1.15 -10.34
C ARG A 62 1.62 0.28 -10.99
N GLN A 63 2.04 -0.73 -11.75
CA GLN A 63 1.12 -1.68 -12.40
C GLN A 63 0.37 -2.50 -11.34
N LEU A 64 1.08 -2.99 -10.31
CA LEU A 64 0.49 -3.74 -9.20
C LEU A 64 -0.55 -2.92 -8.43
N ALA A 65 -0.20 -1.69 -8.02
CA ALA A 65 -1.11 -0.79 -7.33
C ALA A 65 -2.32 -0.42 -8.20
N SER A 66 -2.10 -0.13 -9.49
CA SER A 66 -3.19 0.21 -10.42
C SER A 66 -4.13 -0.97 -10.62
N ARG A 67 -3.60 -2.20 -10.75
CA ARG A 67 -4.40 -3.42 -10.86
C ARG A 67 -5.27 -3.63 -9.63
N GLU A 68 -4.69 -3.49 -8.43
CA GLU A 68 -5.46 -3.66 -7.20
C GLU A 68 -6.51 -2.55 -7.05
N LEU A 69 -6.18 -1.29 -7.31
CA LEU A 69 -7.15 -0.20 -7.31
C LEU A 69 -8.30 -0.44 -8.31
N TYR A 70 -7.99 -0.92 -9.51
CA TYR A 70 -9.00 -1.26 -10.51
C TYR A 70 -9.94 -2.37 -10.03
N ALA A 71 -9.39 -3.42 -9.40
CA ALA A 71 -10.15 -4.48 -8.74
C ALA A 71 -11.07 -3.97 -7.63
N HIS A 72 -10.78 -2.79 -7.08
CA HIS A 72 -11.56 -2.10 -6.06
C HIS A 72 -12.45 -0.98 -6.61
N GLY A 73 -12.75 -1.02 -7.92
CA GLY A 73 -13.71 -0.13 -8.56
C GLY A 73 -13.16 1.22 -8.98
N PHE A 74 -11.85 1.45 -8.89
CA PHE A 74 -11.25 2.63 -9.49
C PHE A 74 -11.26 2.55 -11.01
N THR A 75 -11.32 3.71 -11.66
CA THR A 75 -11.32 3.83 -13.13
C THR A 75 -10.04 4.49 -13.60
N ILE A 76 -9.50 4.02 -14.73
CA ILE A 76 -8.31 4.62 -15.35
C ILE A 76 -8.79 5.78 -16.23
N LYS A 77 -8.32 7.00 -15.94
CA LYS A 77 -8.53 8.18 -16.79
C LYS A 77 -7.19 8.79 -17.14
N ARG A 78 -6.84 8.74 -18.45
CA ARG A 78 -5.55 9.19 -18.97
C ARG A 78 -4.40 8.46 -18.26
N ASN A 79 -3.73 9.12 -17.31
CA ASN A 79 -2.58 8.61 -16.55
C ASN A 79 -2.85 8.46 -15.04
N ASN A 80 -4.09 8.67 -14.60
CA ASN A 80 -4.48 8.58 -13.20
C ASN A 80 -5.55 7.51 -13.00
N VAL A 81 -5.61 6.99 -11.78
CA VAL A 81 -6.61 6.02 -11.35
C VAL A 81 -7.51 6.71 -10.32
N GLU A 82 -8.80 6.82 -10.62
CA GLU A 82 -9.75 7.66 -9.87
C GLU A 82 -10.92 6.84 -9.31
N PHE A 83 -11.31 7.17 -8.07
CA PHE A 83 -12.53 6.70 -7.45
C PHE A 83 -13.12 7.80 -6.56
N SER A 84 -14.34 8.25 -6.87
CA SER A 84 -14.95 9.40 -6.20
C SER A 84 -14.01 10.61 -6.23
N ASN A 85 -13.55 11.09 -5.08
CA ASN A 85 -12.62 12.22 -4.93
C ASN A 85 -11.16 11.79 -4.68
N VAL A 86 -10.85 10.49 -4.78
CA VAL A 86 -9.51 9.95 -4.58
C VAL A 86 -8.84 9.74 -5.93
N LEU A 87 -7.64 10.30 -6.06
CA LEU A 87 -6.80 10.21 -7.24
C LEU A 87 -5.48 9.53 -6.87
N PHE A 88 -5.17 8.46 -7.58
CA PHE A 88 -3.85 7.87 -7.61
C PHE A 88 -3.12 8.33 -8.88
N SER A 89 -2.02 9.04 -8.70
CA SER A 89 -1.19 9.43 -9.83
C SER A 89 -0.06 8.43 -10.03
N GLN A 90 -0.05 7.76 -11.18
CA GLN A 90 0.99 6.80 -11.51
C GLN A 90 2.36 7.48 -11.61
N LYS A 91 2.41 8.74 -12.10
CA LYS A 91 3.67 9.49 -12.28
C LYS A 91 4.34 9.81 -10.94
N SER A 92 3.61 10.42 -10.00
CA SER A 92 4.15 10.80 -8.69
C SER A 92 4.09 9.68 -7.66
N PHE A 93 3.38 8.58 -7.95
CA PHE A 93 3.20 7.44 -7.06
C PHE A 93 2.59 7.84 -5.71
N THR A 94 1.56 8.69 -5.77
CA THR A 94 0.86 9.27 -4.61
C THR A 94 -0.65 9.08 -4.71
N LEU A 95 -1.28 8.94 -3.53
CA LEU A 95 -2.74 8.91 -3.35
C LEU A 95 -3.19 10.20 -2.68
N GLN A 96 -4.07 10.95 -3.34
CA GLN A 96 -4.52 12.26 -2.87
C GLN A 96 -6.03 12.45 -3.06
N ASN A 97 -6.62 13.28 -2.21
CA ASN A 97 -7.91 13.93 -2.46
C ASN A 97 -7.68 15.43 -2.42
N GLY A 98 -7.75 16.08 -3.59
CA GLY A 98 -7.30 17.45 -3.78
C GLY A 98 -5.83 17.59 -3.41
N LYS A 99 -5.53 18.43 -2.41
CA LYS A 99 -4.16 18.66 -1.90
C LYS A 99 -3.76 17.77 -0.72
N LYS A 100 -4.65 16.90 -0.23
CA LYS A 100 -4.44 16.13 0.99
C LYS A 100 -4.06 14.69 0.65
N ASN A 101 -3.07 14.14 1.35
CA ASN A 101 -2.76 12.71 1.28
C ASN A 101 -3.92 11.90 1.87
N VAL A 102 -4.18 10.76 1.25
CA VAL A 102 -5.22 9.83 1.67
C VAL A 102 -4.71 8.41 1.71
N VAL A 103 -5.46 7.56 2.39
CA VAL A 103 -5.20 6.14 2.52
C VAL A 103 -6.38 5.39 1.92
N VAL A 104 -6.11 4.37 1.11
CA VAL A 104 -7.14 3.46 0.62
C VAL A 104 -6.96 2.12 1.32
N LYS A 105 -8.01 1.64 1.99
CA LYS A 105 -8.00 0.31 2.57
C LYS A 105 -8.23 -0.70 1.45
N LEU A 106 -7.26 -1.57 1.21
CA LEU A 106 -7.31 -2.62 0.19
C LEU A 106 -7.07 -3.97 0.85
N ASN A 107 -7.96 -4.94 0.63
CA ASN A 107 -7.91 -6.26 1.27
C ASN A 107 -7.67 -6.10 2.80
N GLU A 108 -6.57 -6.64 3.32
CA GLU A 108 -6.19 -6.57 4.74
C GLU A 108 -5.25 -5.40 5.07
N GLY A 109 -4.80 -4.64 4.07
CA GLY A 109 -3.79 -3.60 4.21
C GLY A 109 -4.26 -2.19 3.84
N TYR A 110 -3.28 -1.29 3.73
CA TYR A 110 -3.51 0.14 3.49
C TYR A 110 -2.56 0.66 2.41
N LEU A 111 -3.12 0.95 1.24
CA LEU A 111 -2.38 1.59 0.16
C LEU A 111 -2.29 3.08 0.46
N CYS A 112 -1.06 3.57 0.64
CA CYS A 112 -0.76 4.98 0.87
C CYS A 112 0.69 5.26 0.52
N HIS A 113 1.05 6.54 0.51
CA HIS A 113 2.43 6.96 0.23
C HIS A 113 3.46 6.27 1.14
N HIS A 114 3.16 6.11 2.42
CA HIS A 114 4.07 5.50 3.38
C HIS A 114 4.34 4.00 3.10
N THR A 115 3.30 3.21 2.79
CA THR A 115 3.49 1.78 2.48
C THR A 115 4.21 1.59 1.15
N LEU A 116 3.87 2.41 0.15
CA LEU A 116 4.54 2.42 -1.15
C LEU A 116 6.03 2.79 -1.04
N GLN A 117 6.36 3.81 -0.27
CA GLN A 117 7.76 4.20 -0.02
C GLN A 117 8.55 3.12 0.70
N LYS A 118 7.94 2.41 1.66
CA LYS A 118 8.61 1.30 2.35
C LYS A 118 8.99 0.19 1.39
N ILE A 119 8.10 -0.18 0.47
CA ILE A 119 8.39 -1.20 -0.54
C ILE A 119 9.49 -0.70 -1.49
N GLN A 120 9.41 0.55 -1.96
CA GLN A 120 10.40 1.11 -2.87
C GLN A 120 11.81 1.23 -2.26
N LYS A 121 11.89 1.50 -0.95
CA LYS A 121 13.15 1.61 -0.21
C LYS A 121 13.66 0.27 0.32
N PHE A 122 12.99 -0.84 0.00
CA PHE A 122 13.46 -2.16 0.36
C PHE A 122 14.81 -2.43 -0.30
N THR A 123 15.75 -2.95 0.48
CA THR A 123 17.10 -3.31 0.04
C THR A 123 17.37 -4.74 0.44
N LYS A 124 17.91 -5.52 -0.49
CA LYS A 124 18.32 -6.89 -0.23
C LYS A 124 19.53 -6.94 0.71
N THR A 125 19.58 -8.02 1.46
CA THR A 125 20.69 -8.48 2.29
C THR A 125 21.12 -9.87 1.78
N ASP A 126 22.10 -10.49 2.44
CA ASP A 126 22.56 -11.83 2.06
C ASP A 126 21.57 -12.95 2.45
N ASP A 127 20.61 -12.65 3.34
CA ASP A 127 19.59 -13.60 3.81
C ASP A 127 18.31 -13.51 2.96
N VAL A 128 18.29 -14.31 1.89
CA VAL A 128 17.18 -14.38 0.93
C VAL A 128 15.85 -14.75 1.60
N ALA A 129 15.86 -15.62 2.61
CA ALA A 129 14.65 -16.07 3.26
C ALA A 129 14.03 -14.95 4.10
N LYS A 130 14.84 -14.24 4.86
CA LYS A 130 14.43 -13.08 5.65
C LYS A 130 13.96 -11.93 4.76
N ASP A 131 14.68 -11.66 3.68
CA ASP A 131 14.34 -10.62 2.71
C ASP A 131 13.01 -10.88 2.02
N GLY A 132 12.80 -12.12 1.54
CA GLY A 132 11.56 -12.55 0.94
C GLY A 132 10.38 -12.36 1.91
N PHE A 133 10.55 -12.77 3.17
CA PHE A 133 9.53 -12.59 4.20
C PHE A 133 9.22 -11.10 4.47
N VAL A 134 10.25 -10.27 4.63
CA VAL A 134 10.08 -8.83 4.87
C VAL A 134 9.36 -8.18 3.69
N LEU A 135 9.77 -8.49 2.47
CA LEU A 135 9.17 -7.90 1.28
C LEU A 135 7.72 -8.33 1.07
N ALA A 136 7.42 -9.62 1.22
CA ALA A 136 6.05 -10.14 1.14
C ALA A 136 5.15 -9.44 2.16
N ARG A 137 5.66 -9.29 3.40
CA ARG A 137 4.95 -8.56 4.45
C ARG A 137 4.69 -7.10 4.08
N LEU A 138 5.65 -6.40 3.49
CA LEU A 138 5.46 -5.00 3.05
C LEU A 138 4.38 -4.88 1.98
N ILE A 139 4.31 -5.83 1.04
CA ILE A 139 3.28 -5.88 -0.01
C ILE A 139 1.89 -6.11 0.60
N ILE A 140 1.77 -7.05 1.55
CA ILE A 140 0.53 -7.33 2.28
C ILE A 140 0.09 -6.11 3.12
N GLU A 141 1.03 -5.45 3.82
CA GLU A 141 0.75 -4.23 4.59
C GLU A 141 0.23 -3.09 3.69
N ALA A 142 0.67 -3.02 2.43
CA ALA A 142 0.14 -2.10 1.43
C ALA A 142 -1.23 -2.50 0.87
N GLY A 143 -1.74 -3.68 1.23
CA GLY A 143 -3.02 -4.20 0.80
C GLY A 143 -3.03 -4.73 -0.63
N MET A 144 -1.85 -4.97 -1.22
CA MET A 144 -1.72 -5.48 -2.59
C MET A 144 -1.65 -7.00 -2.61
N THR A 145 -2.23 -7.61 -3.63
CA THR A 145 -2.11 -9.06 -3.88
C THR A 145 -1.12 -9.34 -5.01
N ILE A 146 -0.21 -10.29 -4.79
CA ILE A 146 0.83 -10.68 -5.74
C ILE A 146 0.84 -12.20 -5.88
N SER A 147 1.00 -12.73 -7.10
CA SER A 147 1.22 -14.17 -7.30
C SER A 147 2.67 -14.56 -6.98
N GLU A 148 2.95 -15.85 -6.83
CA GLU A 148 4.31 -16.34 -6.60
C GLU A 148 5.26 -15.97 -7.75
N GLU A 149 4.83 -16.18 -8.99
CA GLU A 149 5.61 -15.82 -10.19
C GLU A 149 5.92 -14.32 -10.25
N GLU A 150 4.92 -13.49 -9.95
CA GLU A 150 5.05 -12.04 -9.88
C GLU A 150 5.99 -11.60 -8.77
N PHE A 151 5.93 -12.28 -7.61
CA PHE A 151 6.80 -12.01 -6.49
C PHE A 151 8.25 -12.34 -6.83
N ILE A 152 8.50 -13.50 -7.45
CA ILE A 152 9.84 -13.90 -7.91
C ILE A 152 10.35 -12.90 -8.96
N HIS A 153 9.51 -12.48 -9.91
CA HIS A 153 9.88 -11.48 -10.92
C HIS A 153 10.24 -10.14 -10.26
N PHE A 154 9.40 -9.66 -9.35
CA PHE A 154 9.63 -8.43 -8.62
C PHE A 154 10.92 -8.48 -7.78
N TYR A 155 11.14 -9.60 -7.08
CA TYR A 155 12.34 -9.81 -6.28
C TYR A 155 13.59 -9.77 -7.15
N LYS A 156 13.58 -10.33 -8.38
CA LYS A 156 14.72 -10.28 -9.31
C LYS A 156 15.03 -8.88 -9.86
N LEU A 157 14.04 -7.98 -9.89
CA LEU A 157 14.22 -6.59 -10.36
C LEU A 157 14.92 -5.68 -9.33
N HIS A 158 14.90 -6.06 -8.05
CA HIS A 158 15.61 -5.39 -6.96
C HIS A 158 17.09 -5.77 -6.90
#